data_AF-A0A9E2U5V7-F1
#
_entry.id   AF-A0A9E2U5V7-F1
#
_cell.length_a   1.000
_cell.length_b   1.000
_cell.length_c   1.000
_cell.angle_alpha   90.00
_cell.angle_beta   90.00
_cell.angle_gamma   90.00
#
_symmetry.space_group_name_H-M   'P 1'
#
loop_
_entity.id
_entity.type
_entity.pdbx_description
1 polymer ?
#
loop_
_entity_poly.entity_id
_entity_poly.type
_entity_poly.pdbx_seq_one_letter_code
_entity_poly.pdbx_strand_id
1 'polypeptide(L)' 'MDDIEALEAISQDADTRRIFLRMCAMSKDGSLPTFLQQLARDRGLDEETKGQLAELAADRSFLLAVEEYVRRTRELH' A
#
# COMPACT_ATOMS: atom_id res chain seq x y z
N MET A 1 4.93 -1.60 -18.36
CA MET A 1 4.46 -3.01 -18.32
C MET A 1 4.65 -3.56 -16.91
N ASP A 2 5.59 -2.99 -16.16
CA ASP A 2 5.97 -3.27 -14.78
C ASP A 2 4.85 -3.07 -13.74
N ASP A 3 3.93 -2.11 -13.94
CA ASP A 3 2.82 -1.92 -13.00
C ASP A 3 1.92 -3.14 -12.88
N ILE A 4 1.64 -3.85 -13.98
CA ILE A 4 0.78 -5.05 -13.95
C ILE A 4 1.49 -6.20 -13.23
N GLU A 5 2.80 -6.36 -13.44
CA GLU A 5 3.61 -7.37 -12.76
C GLU A 5 3.71 -7.08 -11.25
N ALA A 6 3.91 -5.82 -10.88
CA ALA A 6 3.88 -5.38 -9.49
C ALA A 6 2.50 -5.60 -8.85
N LEU A 7 1.41 -5.30 -9.56
CA LEU A 7 0.05 -5.54 -9.09
C LEU A 7 -0.23 -7.02 -8.87
N GLU A 8 0.20 -7.88 -9.79
CA GLU A 8 0.06 -9.34 -9.66
C GLU A 8 0.88 -9.85 -8.47
N ALA A 9 2.15 -9.44 -8.34
CA ALA A 9 3.01 -9.82 -7.22
C ALA A 9 2.42 -9.41 -5.86
N ILE A 10 1.92 -8.16 -5.75
CA ILE A 10 1.20 -7.68 -4.56
C ILE A 10 -0.05 -8.51 -4.32
N SER A 11 -0.80 -8.86 -5.38
CA SER A 11 -2.05 -9.62 -5.22
C SER A 11 -1.83 -11.04 -4.71
N GLN A 12 -0.71 -11.68 -5.09
CA GLN A 12 -0.35 -13.06 -4.73
C GLN A 12 0.20 -13.14 -3.29
N ASP A 13 0.85 -12.09 -2.78
CA ASP A 13 1.33 -12.01 -1.40
C ASP A 13 0.24 -11.47 -0.45
N ALA A 14 -0.26 -12.32 0.44
CA ALA A 14 -1.35 -11.97 1.34
C ALA A 14 -1.01 -10.85 2.35
N ASP A 15 0.23 -10.82 2.85
CA ASP A 15 0.68 -9.84 3.84
C ASP A 15 0.91 -8.49 3.18
N THR A 16 1.63 -8.48 2.05
CA THR A 16 1.87 -7.30 1.24
C THR A 16 0.54 -6.69 0.77
N ARG A 17 -0.37 -7.50 0.20
CA ARG A 17 -1.72 -7.07 -0.17
C ARG A 17 -2.46 -6.40 0.97
N ARG A 18 -2.39 -6.96 2.19
CA ARG A 18 -3.08 -6.41 3.36
C ARG A 18 -2.56 -5.02 3.71
N ILE A 19 -1.25 -4.80 3.63
CA ILE A 19 -0.64 -3.50 3.89
C ILE A 19 -1.12 -2.47 2.86
N PHE A 20 -1.06 -2.79 1.56
CA PHE A 20 -1.50 -1.89 0.50
C PHE A 20 -2.99 -1.54 0.58
N LEU A 21 -3.86 -2.53 0.83
CA LEU A 21 -5.30 -2.27 1.02
C LEU A 21 -5.59 -1.40 2.24
N ARG A 22 -4.83 -1.59 3.34
CA ARG A 22 -4.95 -0.74 4.52
C ARG A 22 -4.51 0.69 4.21
N MET A 23 -3.39 0.88 3.52
CA MET A 23 -2.92 2.20 3.09
C MET A 23 -3.92 2.89 2.15
N CYS A 24 -4.54 2.13 1.24
CA CYS A 24 -5.60 2.63 0.36
C CYS A 24 -6.83 3.09 1.15
N ALA A 25 -7.30 2.30 2.11
CA ALA A 25 -8.41 2.68 2.98
C ALA A 25 -8.11 3.97 3.77
N MET A 26 -6.91 4.08 4.34
CA MET A 26 -6.47 5.28 5.06
C MET A 26 -6.31 6.50 4.13
N SER A 27 -5.90 6.28 2.89
CA SER A 27 -5.83 7.33 1.86
C SER A 27 -7.22 7.88 1.51
N LYS A 28 -8.23 7.00 1.49
CA LYS A 28 -9.62 7.37 1.20
C LYS A 28 -10.29 8.10 2.35
N ASP A 29 -10.02 7.70 3.60
CA ASP A 29 -10.61 8.37 4.78
C ASP A 29 -9.87 9.66 5.16
N GLY A 30 -8.62 9.83 4.69
CA GLY A 30 -7.77 10.98 5.00
C GLY A 30 -6.84 10.78 6.22
N SER A 31 -6.83 9.60 6.85
CA SER A 31 -5.96 9.25 7.98
C SER A 31 -4.53 8.86 7.60
N LEU A 32 -4.23 8.62 6.31
CA LEU A 32 -2.89 8.21 5.86
C LEU A 32 -1.75 9.15 6.29
N PRO A 33 -1.89 10.50 6.22
CA PRO A 33 -0.85 11.41 6.69
C PRO A 33 -0.58 11.29 8.20
N THR A 34 -1.63 11.08 9.00
CA THR A 34 -1.50 10.87 10.46
C THR A 34 -0.74 9.58 10.76
N PHE A 35 -0.99 8.52 10.00
CA PHE A 35 -0.26 7.26 10.11
C PHE A 35 1.22 7.40 9.77
N LEU A 36 1.55 8.09 8.67
CA LEU A 36 2.96 8.35 8.33
C LEU A 36 3.68 9.17 9.40
N GLN A 37 3.00 10.13 10.03
CA GLN A 37 3.56 10.87 11.16
C GLN A 37 3.83 10.00 12.39
N GLN A 38 2.95 9.03 12.67
CA GLN A 38 3.17 8.06 13.74
C GLN A 38 4.32 7.11 13.40
N LEU A 39 4.35 6.61 12.16
CA LEU A 39 5.40 5.73 11.63
C LEU A 39 6.78 6.39 11.70
N ALA A 40 6.88 7.68 11.34
CA ALA A 40 8.12 8.43 11.43
C ALA A 40 8.70 8.46 12.86
N ARG A 41 7.83 8.42 13.88
CA ARG A 41 8.20 8.42 15.30
C ARG A 41 8.47 7.02 15.86
N ASP A 42 8.13 5.98 15.12
CA ASP A 42 8.36 4.60 15.52
C ASP A 42 9.86 4.31 15.53
N ARG A 43 10.40 3.83 16.66
CA ARG A 43 11.82 3.46 16.77
C ARG A 43 12.08 1.99 16.44
N GLY A 44 11.03 1.20 16.23
CA GLY A 44 11.10 -0.20 15.86
C GLY A 44 11.33 -0.45 14.37
N LEU A 45 11.24 0.60 13.55
CA LEU A 45 11.56 0.56 12.12
C LEU A 45 12.77 1.43 11.83
N ASP A 46 13.64 0.94 10.96
CA ASP A 46 14.73 1.72 10.40
C ASP A 46 14.21 2.79 9.42
N GLU A 47 15.05 3.78 9.15
CA GLU A 47 14.71 4.92 8.28
C GLU A 47 14.50 4.51 6.82
N GLU A 48 15.12 3.42 6.35
CA GLU A 48 14.94 2.89 5.00
C GLU A 48 13.52 2.37 4.81
N THR A 49 13.06 1.51 5.72
CA THR A 49 11.70 0.96 5.72
C THR A 49 10.65 2.07 5.82
N LYS A 50 10.89 3.10 6.65
CA LYS A 50 10.00 4.27 6.75
C LYS A 50 9.96 5.07 5.46
N GLY A 51 11.10 5.27 4.81
CA GLY A 51 11.21 5.96 3.52
C GLY A 51 10.40 5.25 2.44
N GLN A 52 10.56 3.93 2.31
CA GLN A 52 9.80 3.12 1.36
C GLN A 52 8.29 3.21 1.60
N LEU A 53 7.84 3.12 2.85
CA LEU A 53 6.42 3.27 3.19
C LEU A 53 5.88 4.67 2.90
N ALA A 54 6.68 5.71 3.08
CA ALA A 54 6.30 7.08 2.75
C ALA A 54 6.19 7.30 1.24
N GLU A 55 7.10 6.73 0.44
CA GLU A 55 7.05 6.76 -1.03
C GLU A 55 5.79 6.07 -1.55
N LEU A 56 5.50 4.85 -1.05
CA LEU A 56 4.29 4.12 -1.40
C LEU A 56 3.00 4.86 -1.01
N ALA A 57 3.03 5.56 0.12
CA ALA A 57 1.89 6.34 0.60
C ALA A 57 1.65 7.62 -0.21
N ALA A 58 2.71 8.19 -0.80
CA ALA A 58 2.63 9.37 -1.65
C ALA A 58 1.98 9.05 -3.01
N ASP A 59 2.11 7.81 -3.49
CA ASP A 59 1.48 7.36 -4.73
C ASP A 59 0.05 6.86 -4.50
N ARG A 60 -0.87 7.82 -4.35
CA ARG A 60 -2.30 7.53 -4.20
C ARG A 60 -2.89 6.79 -5.41
N SER A 61 -2.41 7.09 -6.61
CA SER A 61 -2.91 6.46 -7.84
C SER A 61 -2.57 4.97 -7.84
N PHE A 62 -1.36 4.62 -7.43
CA PHE A 62 -0.93 3.23 -7.28
C PHE A 62 -1.74 2.50 -6.21
N LEU A 63 -1.97 3.10 -5.03
CA LEU A 63 -2.81 2.51 -3.98
C LEU A 63 -4.23 2.18 -4.46
N LEU A 64 -4.82 3.05 -5.28
CA LEU A 64 -6.13 2.82 -5.89
C LEU A 64 -6.09 1.71 -6.95
N ALA A 65 -5.04 1.68 -7.78
CA ALA A 65 -4.84 0.64 -8.78
C ALA A 65 -4.70 -0.75 -8.13
N VAL A 66 -3.95 -0.87 -7.03
CA VAL A 66 -3.82 -2.12 -6.26
C VAL A 66 -5.18 -2.59 -5.74
N GLU A 67 -5.97 -1.70 -5.14
CA GLU A 67 -7.29 -2.06 -4.63
C GLU A 67 -8.23 -2.50 -5.76
N GLU A 68 -8.26 -1.79 -6.88
CA GLU A 68 -9.08 -2.14 -8.04
C GLU A 68 -8.65 -3.49 -8.63
N TYR A 69 -7.35 -3.72 -8.75
CA TYR A 69 -6.79 -4.97 -9.26
C TYR A 69 -7.18 -6.16 -8.37
N VAL A 70 -6.90 -6.06 -7.07
CA VAL A 70 -7.22 -7.11 -6.08
C VAL A 70 -8.73 -7.40 -6.06
N ARG A 71 -9.57 -6.37 -6.17
CA ARG A 71 -11.03 -6.55 -6.24
C ARG A 71 -11.42 -7.37 -7.46
N ARG A 72 -10.88 -7.04 -8.63
CA ARG A 72 -11.17 -7.74 -9.89
C ARG A 72 -10.65 -9.17 -9.91
N THR A 73 -9.45 -9.42 -9.38
CA THR A 73 -8.84 -10.76 -9.39
C THR A 73 -9.39 -11.69 -8.31
N ARG A 74 -9.94 -11.16 -7.21
CA ARG A 74 -10.68 -11.97 -6.22
C ARG A 74 -12.02 -12.51 -6.72
N GLU A 75 -12.61 -11.90 -7.74
CA GLU A 75 -13.83 -12.41 -8.39
C GLU A 75 -13.51 -13.51 -9.42
N LEU A 76 -12.23 -13.69 -9.78
CA LEU A 76 -11.76 -14.61 -10.81
C LEU A 76 -11.02 -15.84 -10.27
N HIS A 77 -10.71 -15.88 -8.97
CA HIS A 77 -10.02 -16.98 -8.27
C HIS A 77 -10.94 -17.64 -7.24
#